data_AF-F2E150-F1
#
_entry.id   AF-F2E150-F1
#
_cell.length_a   1.000
_cell.length_b   1.000
_cell.length_c   1.000
_cell.angle_alpha   90.00
_cell.angle_beta   90.00
_cell.angle_gamma   90.00
#
_symmetry.space_group_name_H-M   'P 1'
#
loop_
_entity.id
_entity.type
_entity.pdbx_description
1 polymer ?
#
loop_
_entity_poly.entity_id
_entity_poly.type
_entity_poly.pdbx_seq_one_letter_code
_entity_poly.pdbx_strand_id
1 'polypeptide(L)'
;STLLRCSPCKPHRESSCLFRFMECKDRTKRSSVMLPYTFLPTMPARKLRVAAHKIKEILGEYDAIHVRRGDLLKNRKDRFGIERSLHPHLDRDTRPEYIKRRIAKWIPKGRTLFIASNERAPGFFSPLSDRYKLAYSSNFSSILEPVIENNYQLFMVERLIMQGAKTFVKTMKELDSDLALCDDPKKNTKIWEVPVYTR
;
A
#
# COMPACT_ATOMS: atom_id res chain seq x y z
N SER A 1 37.55 -23.12 -13.20
CA SER A 1 36.25 -23.80 -13.38
C SER A 1 36.07 -24.85 -12.30
N THR A 2 35.18 -24.61 -11.35
CA THR A 2 34.35 -25.58 -10.59
C THR A 2 33.58 -24.78 -9.52
N LEU A 3 32.29 -25.07 -9.42
CA LEU A 3 31.22 -24.40 -8.66
C LEU A 3 31.39 -24.44 -7.13
N LEU A 4 30.83 -23.43 -6.44
CA LEU A 4 29.90 -23.57 -5.29
C LEU A 4 29.20 -22.22 -5.04
N ARG A 5 28.02 -22.02 -5.64
CA ARG A 5 26.67 -22.11 -5.04
C ARG A 5 26.32 -21.00 -4.06
N CYS A 6 25.31 -20.20 -4.41
CA CYS A 6 24.43 -19.58 -3.43
C CYS A 6 23.87 -20.70 -2.52
N SER A 7 24.14 -20.63 -1.22
CA SER A 7 23.58 -21.60 -0.29
C SER A 7 22.04 -21.52 -0.28
N PRO A 8 21.36 -22.67 -0.26
CA PRO A 8 19.91 -22.74 -0.11
C PRO A 8 19.53 -22.27 1.29
N CYS A 9 18.48 -21.44 1.40
CA CYS A 9 17.79 -21.29 2.68
C CYS A 9 17.18 -22.66 3.00
N LYS A 10 17.67 -23.32 4.05
CA LYS A 10 17.06 -24.55 4.57
C LYS A 10 15.58 -24.27 4.90
N PRO A 11 14.65 -25.14 4.51
CA PRO A 11 13.25 -25.02 4.90
C PRO A 11 13.13 -25.45 6.37
N HIS A 12 12.69 -24.56 7.23
CA HIS A 12 12.10 -24.98 8.50
C HIS A 12 10.78 -24.23 8.68
N ARG A 13 9.69 -25.00 8.49
CA ARG A 13 8.25 -24.70 8.62
C ARG A 13 7.75 -23.42 7.94
N GLU A 14 7.10 -23.66 6.79
CA GLU A 14 6.07 -22.79 6.19
C GLU A 14 6.43 -21.31 6.08
N SER A 15 7.29 -20.97 5.13
CA SER A 15 7.42 -19.58 4.67
C SER A 15 7.73 -19.60 3.19
N SER A 16 6.72 -19.24 2.40
CA SER A 16 6.75 -19.22 0.94
C SER A 16 8.02 -18.57 0.38
N CYS A 17 8.61 -19.20 -0.64
CA CYS A 17 9.80 -18.75 -1.37
C CYS A 17 9.59 -17.44 -2.17
N LEU A 18 8.46 -16.75 -1.99
CA LEU A 18 8.11 -15.50 -2.66
C LEU A 18 8.68 -14.24 -1.95
N PHE A 19 9.39 -14.42 -0.83
CA PHE A 19 9.89 -13.31 -0.01
C PHE A 19 11.10 -12.54 -0.57
N ARG A 20 11.49 -12.77 -1.83
CA ARG A 20 12.63 -12.06 -2.47
C ARG A 20 12.23 -11.38 -3.77
N PHE A 21 11.40 -10.35 -3.66
CA PHE A 21 11.45 -9.21 -4.58
C PHE A 21 12.12 -8.02 -3.92
N MET A 22 13.35 -8.27 -3.47
CA MET A 22 14.19 -7.31 -2.82
C MET A 22 15.60 -7.47 -3.36
N GLU A 23 16.02 -6.52 -4.19
CA GLU A 23 17.40 -6.52 -4.67
C GLU A 23 18.28 -5.95 -3.55
N CYS A 24 19.24 -6.75 -3.09
CA CYS A 24 20.33 -6.24 -2.26
C CYS A 24 21.22 -5.40 -3.17
N LYS A 25 20.96 -4.09 -3.23
CA LYS A 25 21.71 -3.16 -4.09
C LYS A 25 23.20 -3.05 -3.72
N ASP A 26 23.58 -3.51 -2.53
CA ASP A 26 24.96 -3.49 -2.06
C ASP A 26 25.25 -4.70 -1.15
N ARG A 27 26.36 -5.41 -1.38
CA ARG A 27 26.77 -6.56 -0.54
C ARG A 27 27.23 -6.13 0.86
N THR A 28 27.61 -4.87 1.04
CA THR A 28 28.12 -4.32 2.31
C THR A 28 27.05 -3.61 3.13
N LYS A 29 26.00 -3.07 2.48
CA LYS A 29 24.86 -2.43 3.14
C LYS A 29 23.64 -3.31 2.94
N ARG A 30 23.14 -3.91 4.03
CA ARG A 30 21.88 -4.68 4.08
C ARG A 30 20.62 -3.81 3.85
N SER A 31 20.68 -2.84 2.94
CA SER A 31 19.54 -2.04 2.53
C SER A 31 18.75 -2.82 1.50
N SER A 32 17.58 -3.25 1.92
CA SER A 32 16.63 -3.99 1.14
C SER A 32 15.81 -2.98 0.33
N VAL A 33 16.02 -2.90 -1.00
CA VAL A 33 15.32 -1.92 -1.85
C VAL A 33 14.08 -2.58 -2.44
N MET A 34 12.90 -2.06 -2.09
CA MET A 34 11.65 -2.44 -2.77
C MET A 34 11.64 -1.74 -4.13
N LEU A 35 11.41 -2.50 -5.22
CA LEU A 35 11.40 -1.93 -6.56
C LEU A 35 10.31 -0.84 -6.68
N PRO A 36 10.64 0.30 -7.30
CA PRO A 36 9.68 1.38 -7.55
C PRO A 36 8.53 0.87 -8.44
N TYR A 37 7.36 1.50 -8.31
CA TYR A 37 6.13 1.10 -8.99
C TYR A 37 6.25 1.01 -10.53
N THR A 38 7.26 1.65 -11.12
CA THR A 38 7.54 1.64 -12.55
C THR A 38 8.10 0.31 -13.07
N PHE A 39 8.73 -0.51 -12.22
CA PHE A 39 9.53 -1.67 -12.65
C PHE A 39 8.76 -3.01 -12.77
N LEU A 40 7.45 -3.01 -12.50
CA LEU A 40 6.69 -4.23 -12.25
C LEU A 40 5.74 -4.76 -13.34
N PRO A 41 5.36 -4.06 -14.43
CA PRO A 41 4.30 -4.58 -15.31
C PRO A 41 4.66 -5.87 -16.06
N THR A 42 5.94 -6.27 -16.09
CA THR A 42 6.42 -7.48 -16.77
C THR A 42 6.59 -8.70 -15.88
N MET A 43 6.57 -8.55 -14.55
CA MET A 43 6.97 -9.62 -13.61
C MET A 43 5.83 -10.45 -12.98
N PRO A 44 4.63 -9.93 -12.72
CA PRO A 44 3.55 -10.70 -12.11
C PRO A 44 3.07 -11.83 -13.02
N ALA A 45 2.65 -12.93 -12.39
CA ALA A 45 2.06 -14.08 -13.08
C ALA A 45 0.95 -13.62 -14.04
N ARG A 46 0.91 -14.21 -15.23
CA ARG A 46 -0.04 -13.84 -16.29
C ARG A 46 -1.49 -13.77 -15.78
N LYS A 47 -1.89 -14.70 -14.92
CA LYS A 47 -3.23 -14.74 -14.32
C LYS A 47 -3.56 -13.46 -13.52
N LEU A 48 -2.62 -12.98 -12.70
CA LEU A 48 -2.79 -11.75 -11.91
C LEU A 48 -2.89 -10.51 -12.82
N ARG A 49 -2.11 -10.47 -13.90
CA ARG A 49 -2.18 -9.37 -14.89
C ARG A 49 -3.52 -9.34 -15.61
N VAL A 50 -4.03 -10.51 -16.03
CA VAL A 50 -5.35 -10.63 -16.67
C VAL A 50 -6.46 -10.21 -15.70
N ALA A 51 -6.42 -10.66 -14.45
CA ALA A 51 -7.39 -10.26 -13.43
C ALA A 51 -7.38 -8.74 -13.21
N ALA A 52 -6.19 -8.14 -13.03
CA ALA A 52 -6.04 -6.70 -12.90
C ALA A 52 -6.57 -5.96 -14.13
N HIS A 53 -6.30 -6.45 -15.35
CA HIS A 53 -6.79 -5.83 -16.58
C HIS A 53 -8.32 -5.79 -16.64
N LYS A 54 -8.98 -6.93 -16.35
CA LYS A 54 -10.44 -7.00 -16.31
C LYS A 54 -11.04 -6.00 -15.32
N ILE A 55 -10.43 -5.88 -14.14
CA ILE A 55 -10.88 -4.92 -13.13
C ILE A 55 -10.71 -3.47 -13.62
N LYS A 56 -9.60 -3.15 -14.29
CA LYS A 56 -9.38 -1.82 -14.89
C LYS A 56 -10.43 -1.49 -15.95
N GLU A 57 -10.78 -2.46 -16.79
CA GLU A 57 -11.82 -2.29 -17.82
C GLU A 57 -13.18 -1.98 -17.17
N ILE A 58 -13.54 -2.68 -16.08
CA ILE A 58 -14.78 -2.43 -15.35
C ILE A 58 -14.76 -1.07 -14.66
N LEU A 59 -13.61 -0.66 -14.09
CA LEU A 59 -13.45 0.64 -13.44
C LEU A 59 -13.47 1.82 -14.44
N GLY A 60 -13.08 1.58 -15.70
CA GLY A 60 -12.98 2.61 -16.74
C GLY A 60 -11.92 3.66 -16.40
N GLU A 61 -12.31 4.94 -16.39
CA GLU A 61 -11.46 6.00 -15.85
C GLU A 61 -11.64 6.12 -14.33
N TYR A 62 -10.56 5.91 -13.58
CA TYR A 62 -10.55 6.02 -12.12
C TYR A 62 -9.25 6.64 -11.60
N ASP A 63 -9.31 7.05 -10.35
CA ASP A 63 -8.17 7.44 -9.54
C ASP A 63 -8.01 6.44 -8.40
N ALA A 64 -6.83 6.35 -7.81
CA ALA A 64 -6.55 5.39 -6.77
C ALA A 64 -5.85 6.01 -5.56
N ILE A 65 -6.21 5.52 -4.37
CA ILE A 65 -5.49 5.77 -3.14
C ILE A 65 -5.01 4.46 -2.51
N HIS A 66 -3.78 4.48 -2.00
CA HIS A 66 -3.24 3.43 -1.15
C HIS A 66 -3.16 3.93 0.29
N VAL A 67 -3.87 3.27 1.20
CA VAL A 67 -3.92 3.63 2.63
C VAL A 67 -3.38 2.48 3.47
N ARG A 68 -2.11 2.60 3.86
CA ARG A 68 -1.39 1.69 4.75
C ARG A 68 -1.44 2.22 6.17
N ARG A 69 -2.29 1.63 7.00
CA ARG A 69 -2.64 2.13 8.33
C ARG A 69 -2.55 1.03 9.39
N GLY A 70 -3.20 -0.11 9.16
CA GLY A 70 -3.39 -1.15 10.18
C GLY A 70 -2.10 -1.77 10.76
N ASP A 71 -1.00 -1.76 10.00
CA ASP A 71 0.30 -2.27 10.45
C ASP A 71 1.21 -1.20 11.05
N LEU A 72 0.92 0.08 10.76
CA LEU A 72 1.75 1.23 11.14
C LEU A 72 1.20 1.99 12.35
N LEU A 73 -0.09 1.89 12.65
CA LEU A 73 -0.70 2.38 13.89
C LEU A 73 -0.30 1.50 15.07
N LYS A 74 0.93 1.66 15.52
CA LYS A 74 1.47 1.01 16.71
C LYS A 74 1.78 2.08 17.74
N ASN A 75 1.01 2.08 18.82
CA ASN A 75 1.25 2.96 19.95
C ASN A 75 1.96 2.20 21.07
N ARG A 76 2.89 2.88 21.74
CA ARG A 76 3.52 2.40 22.97
C ARG A 76 3.37 3.46 24.04
N LYS A 77 3.11 3.05 25.29
CA LYS A 77 3.19 3.95 26.45
C LYS A 77 4.64 4.08 26.93
N ASP A 78 5.07 5.30 27.18
CA ASP A 78 6.36 5.56 27.83
C ASP A 78 6.28 5.35 29.36
N ARG A 79 7.39 5.61 30.07
CA ARG A 79 7.49 5.47 31.53
C ARG A 79 6.54 6.41 32.30
N PHE A 80 6.02 7.44 31.64
CA PHE A 80 5.07 8.41 32.19
C PHE A 80 3.63 8.12 31.73
N GLY A 81 3.40 7.00 31.03
CA GLY A 81 2.08 6.60 30.54
C GLY A 81 1.65 7.33 29.26
N ILE A 82 2.49 8.16 28.65
CA ILE A 82 2.18 8.94 27.46
C ILE A 82 2.27 8.03 26.23
N GLU A 83 1.25 8.06 25.37
CA GLU A 83 1.27 7.34 24.10
C GLU A 83 2.28 7.92 23.13
N ARG A 84 3.04 7.04 22.50
CA ARG A 84 4.00 7.37 21.46
C ARG A 84 3.74 6.57 20.21
N SER A 85 3.91 7.20 19.05
CA SER A 85 3.83 6.59 17.72
C SER A 85 5.14 6.82 16.97
N LEU A 86 5.43 5.93 16.02
CA LEU A 86 6.53 6.08 15.05
C LEU A 86 6.14 6.91 13.83
N HIS A 87 4.83 7.10 13.64
CA HIS A 87 4.23 7.93 12.60
C HIS A 87 3.18 8.81 13.27
N PRO A 88 3.57 9.97 13.81
CA PRO A 88 2.68 10.78 14.65
C PRO A 88 1.49 11.35 13.89
N HIS A 89 1.61 11.62 12.58
CA HIS A 89 0.53 12.20 11.78
C HIS A 89 -0.30 11.17 11.03
N LEU A 90 0.13 9.90 11.00
CA LEU A 90 -0.52 8.86 10.20
C LEU A 90 -1.99 8.69 10.53
N ASP A 91 -2.36 8.63 11.82
CA ASP A 91 -3.77 8.46 12.20
C ASP A 91 -4.65 9.60 11.67
N ARG A 92 -4.20 10.84 11.88
CA ARG A 92 -4.90 12.05 11.43
C ARG A 92 -5.00 12.10 9.91
N ASP A 93 -3.89 11.96 9.20
CA ASP A 93 -3.81 12.19 7.76
C ASP A 93 -4.54 11.11 6.96
N THR A 94 -4.71 9.91 7.53
CA THR A 94 -5.44 8.80 6.91
C THR A 94 -6.90 8.69 7.35
N ARG A 95 -7.40 9.61 8.18
CA ARG A 95 -8.84 9.69 8.47
C ARG A 95 -9.62 10.19 7.23
N PRO A 96 -10.86 9.72 7.01
CA PRO A 96 -11.63 10.06 5.81
C PRO A 96 -11.77 11.56 5.56
N GLU A 97 -11.94 12.37 6.62
CA GLU A 97 -12.12 13.82 6.52
C GLU A 97 -10.87 14.52 6.00
N TYR A 98 -9.69 14.04 6.42
CA TYR A 98 -8.39 14.58 6.01
C TYR A 98 -8.00 14.06 4.63
N ILE A 99 -8.23 12.77 4.35
CA ILE A 99 -8.08 12.20 3.01
C ILE A 99 -8.89 13.03 2.02
N LYS A 100 -10.18 13.25 2.30
CA LYS A 100 -11.08 14.03 1.43
C LYS A 100 -10.54 15.42 1.12
N ARG A 101 -10.02 16.15 2.12
CA ARG A 101 -9.41 17.48 1.92
C ARG A 101 -8.10 17.40 1.13
N ARG A 102 -7.28 16.39 1.41
CA ARG A 102 -5.96 16.22 0.79
C ARG A 102 -6.08 15.86 -0.69
N ILE A 103 -6.90 14.86 -1.02
CA ILE A 103 -7.03 14.37 -2.40
C ILE A 103 -7.82 15.31 -3.30
N ALA A 104 -8.66 16.18 -2.73
CA ALA A 104 -9.43 17.18 -3.48
C ALA A 104 -8.56 18.14 -4.31
N LYS A 105 -7.27 18.25 -3.98
CA LYS A 105 -6.28 19.04 -4.73
C LYS A 105 -5.96 18.45 -6.10
N TRP A 106 -6.13 17.14 -6.27
CA TRP A 106 -5.73 16.39 -7.46
C TRP A 106 -6.90 15.66 -8.11
N ILE A 107 -7.84 15.14 -7.31
CA ILE A 107 -8.95 14.33 -7.77
C ILE A 107 -10.26 15.13 -7.65
N PRO A 108 -10.89 15.52 -8.78
CA PRO A 108 -12.14 16.26 -8.75
C PRO A 108 -13.30 15.39 -8.26
N LYS A 109 -14.36 16.06 -7.77
CA LYS A 109 -15.57 15.40 -7.26
C LYS A 109 -16.27 14.55 -8.34
N GLY A 110 -16.94 13.49 -7.93
CA GLY A 110 -17.74 12.60 -8.79
C GLY A 110 -16.95 11.52 -9.51
N ARG A 111 -15.61 11.50 -9.41
CA ARG A 111 -14.76 10.46 -10.01
C ARG A 111 -14.81 9.14 -9.24
N THR A 112 -14.50 8.05 -9.93
CA THR A 112 -14.32 6.73 -9.34
C THR A 112 -12.99 6.69 -8.59
N LEU A 113 -13.04 6.33 -7.31
CA LEU A 113 -11.89 6.24 -6.42
C LEU A 113 -11.72 4.79 -5.97
N PHE A 114 -10.68 4.14 -6.50
CA PHE A 114 -10.25 2.83 -6.04
C PHE A 114 -9.43 2.95 -4.75
N ILE A 115 -9.83 2.23 -3.71
CA ILE A 115 -9.19 2.26 -2.40
C ILE A 115 -8.55 0.90 -2.10
N ALA A 116 -7.22 0.86 -2.07
CA ALA A 116 -6.46 -0.27 -1.55
C ALA A 116 -6.00 0.06 -0.13
N SER A 117 -6.46 -0.72 0.86
CA SER A 117 -6.13 -0.48 2.26
C SER A 117 -6.03 -1.76 3.08
N ASN A 118 -5.21 -1.71 4.13
CA ASN A 118 -5.15 -2.73 5.17
C ASN A 118 -5.86 -2.31 6.47
N GLU A 119 -6.74 -1.30 6.41
CA GLU A 119 -7.63 -0.94 7.51
C GLU A 119 -8.61 -2.07 7.80
N ARG A 120 -8.81 -2.38 9.08
CA ARG A 120 -9.63 -3.49 9.56
C ARG A 120 -11.06 -3.06 9.85
N ALA A 121 -11.28 -1.77 10.16
CA ALA A 121 -12.60 -1.26 10.46
C ALA A 121 -13.50 -1.28 9.21
N PRO A 122 -14.60 -2.05 9.21
CA PRO A 122 -15.52 -2.08 8.07
C PRO A 122 -16.16 -0.70 7.91
N GLY A 123 -16.31 -0.25 6.66
CA GLY A 123 -16.93 1.04 6.37
C GLY A 123 -16.10 2.26 6.80
N PHE A 124 -14.84 2.11 7.21
CA PHE A 124 -13.98 3.23 7.63
C PHE A 124 -13.92 4.35 6.58
N PHE A 125 -13.86 4.00 5.29
CA PHE A 125 -13.80 4.95 4.19
C PHE A 125 -15.18 5.40 3.65
N SER A 126 -16.28 4.93 4.25
CA SER A 126 -17.63 5.31 3.83
C SER A 126 -17.88 6.82 3.76
N PRO A 127 -17.29 7.69 4.62
CA PRO A 127 -17.49 9.13 4.48
C PRO A 127 -16.95 9.74 3.18
N LEU A 128 -16.08 9.03 2.44
CA LEU A 128 -15.61 9.49 1.13
C LEU A 128 -16.67 9.37 0.03
N SER A 129 -17.73 8.58 0.26
CA SER A 129 -18.79 8.31 -0.72
C SER A 129 -19.63 9.54 -1.06
N ASP A 130 -19.60 10.56 -0.19
CA ASP A 130 -20.29 11.83 -0.42
C ASP A 130 -19.71 12.64 -1.60
N ARG A 131 -18.47 12.37 -1.99
CA ARG A 131 -17.75 13.09 -3.03
C ARG A 131 -17.23 12.19 -4.15
N TYR A 132 -17.03 10.91 -3.89
CA TYR A 132 -16.39 9.97 -4.82
C TYR A 132 -17.18 8.67 -4.93
N LYS A 133 -17.14 8.05 -6.11
CA LYS A 133 -17.69 6.70 -6.30
C LYS A 133 -16.65 5.70 -5.82
N LEU A 134 -16.89 5.07 -4.68
CA LEU A 134 -15.90 4.21 -4.04
C LEU A 134 -15.86 2.83 -4.70
N ALA A 135 -14.65 2.34 -4.98
CA ALA A 135 -14.41 0.99 -5.45
C ALA A 135 -13.35 0.30 -4.58
N TYR A 136 -13.60 -0.96 -4.24
CA TYR A 136 -12.73 -1.79 -3.41
C TYR A 136 -12.44 -3.10 -4.12
N SER A 137 -11.36 -3.77 -3.74
CA SER A 137 -11.04 -5.12 -4.22
C SER A 137 -12.18 -6.11 -3.96
N SER A 138 -12.88 -5.97 -2.83
CA SER A 138 -14.04 -6.81 -2.48
C SER A 138 -15.21 -6.70 -3.46
N ASN A 139 -15.33 -5.60 -4.22
CA ASN A 139 -16.36 -5.48 -5.26
C ASN A 139 -16.10 -6.40 -6.47
N PHE A 140 -14.89 -6.95 -6.59
CA PHE A 140 -14.44 -7.79 -7.72
C PHE A 140 -14.12 -9.22 -7.28
N SER A 141 -14.74 -9.70 -6.20
CA SER A 141 -14.46 -11.02 -5.63
C SER A 141 -14.58 -12.15 -6.67
N SER A 142 -15.56 -12.10 -7.56
CA SER A 142 -15.75 -13.08 -8.64
C SER A 142 -14.55 -13.20 -9.61
N ILE A 143 -13.76 -12.14 -9.77
CA ILE A 143 -12.55 -12.12 -10.60
C ILE A 143 -11.32 -12.51 -9.78
N LEU A 144 -11.32 -12.15 -8.49
CA LEU A 144 -10.19 -12.26 -7.59
C LEU A 144 -10.08 -13.64 -6.94
N GLU A 145 -11.17 -14.19 -6.42
CA GLU A 145 -11.23 -15.48 -5.71
C GLU A 145 -10.66 -16.65 -6.53
N PRO A 146 -10.91 -16.79 -7.84
CA PRO A 146 -10.34 -17.90 -8.62
C PRO A 146 -8.82 -17.78 -8.89
N VAL A 147 -8.24 -16.61 -8.63
CA VAL A 147 -6.85 -16.29 -8.99
C VAL A 147 -5.97 -16.07 -7.75
N ILE A 148 -6.57 -15.68 -6.63
CA ILE A 148 -5.86 -15.33 -5.40
C ILE A 148 -5.90 -16.49 -4.41
N GLU A 149 -4.72 -16.99 -4.09
CA GLU A 149 -4.46 -18.04 -3.10
C GLU A 149 -3.98 -17.45 -1.77
N ASN A 150 -3.42 -16.22 -1.78
CA ASN A 150 -2.86 -15.58 -0.60
C ASN A 150 -2.90 -14.04 -0.66
N ASN A 151 -2.76 -13.40 0.50
CA ASN A 151 -2.78 -11.95 0.63
C ASN A 151 -1.69 -11.23 -0.20
N TYR A 152 -0.58 -11.92 -0.51
CA TYR A 152 0.46 -11.35 -1.36
C TYR A 152 0.01 -11.22 -2.81
N GLN A 153 -0.68 -12.23 -3.35
CA GLN A 153 -1.25 -12.18 -4.69
C GLN A 153 -2.33 -11.09 -4.79
N LEU A 154 -3.17 -10.93 -3.76
CA LEU A 154 -4.12 -9.81 -3.68
C LEU A 154 -3.38 -8.46 -3.73
N PHE A 155 -2.35 -8.29 -2.90
CA PHE A 155 -1.53 -7.08 -2.89
C PHE A 155 -0.89 -6.80 -4.26
N MET A 156 -0.47 -7.84 -5.00
CA MET A 156 0.07 -7.70 -6.34
C MET A 156 -0.99 -7.23 -7.36
N VAL A 157 -2.21 -7.77 -7.29
CA VAL A 157 -3.31 -7.35 -8.16
C VAL A 157 -3.73 -5.91 -7.86
N GLU A 158 -3.89 -5.56 -6.58
CA GLU A 158 -4.19 -4.19 -6.16
C GLU A 158 -3.12 -3.21 -6.66
N ARG A 159 -1.84 -3.60 -6.57
CA ARG A 159 -0.73 -2.79 -7.09
C ARG A 159 -0.83 -2.57 -8.59
N LEU A 160 -1.18 -3.61 -9.34
CA LEU A 160 -1.40 -3.50 -10.79
C LEU A 160 -2.58 -2.60 -11.11
N ILE A 161 -3.69 -2.71 -10.38
CA ILE A 161 -4.86 -1.82 -10.51
C ILE A 161 -4.42 -0.38 -10.27
N MET A 162 -3.82 -0.08 -9.12
CA MET A 162 -3.38 1.29 -8.79
C MET A 162 -2.43 1.91 -9.83
N GLN A 163 -1.55 1.11 -10.45
CA GLN A 163 -0.67 1.58 -11.53
C GLN A 163 -1.44 2.03 -12.79
N GLY A 164 -2.64 1.52 -13.02
CA GLY A 164 -3.50 1.94 -14.13
C GLY A 164 -4.36 3.16 -13.84
N ALA A 165 -4.31 3.71 -12.63
CA ALA A 165 -5.10 4.88 -12.25
C ALA A 165 -4.56 6.16 -12.92
N LYS A 166 -5.45 7.11 -13.20
CA LYS A 166 -5.07 8.44 -13.73
C LYS A 166 -4.25 9.22 -12.70
N THR A 167 -4.74 9.28 -11.47
CA THR A 167 -4.05 9.85 -10.32
C THR A 167 -3.88 8.76 -9.28
N PHE A 168 -2.64 8.58 -8.80
CA PHE A 168 -2.34 7.63 -7.73
C PHE A 168 -1.74 8.35 -6.53
N VAL A 169 -2.43 8.26 -5.38
CA VAL A 169 -2.00 8.87 -4.12
C VAL A 169 -1.61 7.79 -3.11
N LYS A 170 -0.36 7.82 -2.65
CA LYS A 170 0.17 6.87 -1.68
C LYS A 170 -0.05 7.35 -0.25
N THR A 171 0.15 6.47 0.73
CA THR A 171 0.12 6.90 2.14
C THR A 171 1.28 7.82 2.48
N MET A 172 2.50 7.45 2.06
CA MET A 172 3.75 8.18 2.28
C MET A 172 4.50 8.27 0.94
N LYS A 173 5.33 9.30 0.78
CA LYS A 173 6.17 9.46 -0.41
C LYS A 173 7.24 8.38 -0.47
N GLU A 174 7.46 7.80 -1.65
CA GLU A 174 8.63 6.97 -1.93
C GLU A 174 9.63 7.69 -2.83
N LEU A 175 9.10 8.47 -3.77
CA LEU A 175 9.81 9.35 -4.67
C LEU A 175 9.32 10.78 -4.45
N ASP A 176 10.15 11.77 -4.77
CA ASP A 176 9.81 13.19 -4.55
C ASP A 176 8.59 13.63 -5.38
N SER A 177 8.38 13.00 -6.53
CA SER A 177 7.23 13.23 -7.42
C SER A 177 5.94 12.52 -6.99
N ASP A 178 5.98 11.68 -5.95
CA ASP A 178 4.78 10.96 -5.51
C ASP A 178 3.77 11.90 -4.84
N LEU A 179 2.49 11.69 -5.16
CA LEU A 179 1.40 12.23 -4.38
C LEU A 179 1.22 11.39 -3.12
N ALA A 180 1.14 12.04 -1.95
CA ALA A 180 1.00 11.36 -0.68
C ALA A 180 -0.05 12.00 0.24
N LEU A 181 -0.70 11.13 1.02
CA LEU A 181 -1.65 11.51 2.07
C LEU A 181 -0.93 12.15 3.27
N CYS A 182 0.15 11.51 3.72
CA CYS A 182 0.99 12.00 4.82
C CYS A 182 2.27 12.64 4.25
N ASP A 183 2.73 13.68 4.92
CA ASP A 183 4.04 14.28 4.66
C ASP A 183 5.17 13.57 5.45
N ASP A 184 4.80 12.62 6.32
CA ASP A 184 5.74 11.79 7.10
C ASP A 184 6.64 10.93 6.18
N PRO A 185 7.93 10.77 6.54
CA PRO A 185 8.82 9.91 5.79
C PRO A 185 8.39 8.44 5.91
N LYS A 186 8.47 7.70 4.78
CA LYS A 186 8.20 6.26 4.76
C LYS A 186 9.09 5.46 5.70
N LYS A 187 10.36 5.88 5.84
CA LYS A 187 11.31 5.24 6.75
C LYS A 187 11.10 5.80 8.15
N ASN A 188 10.81 4.90 9.08
CA ASN A 188 10.75 5.20 10.49
C ASN A 188 12.12 5.73 10.98
N THR A 189 12.13 6.92 11.57
CA THR A 189 13.30 7.55 12.20
C THR A 189 13.78 6.81 13.45
N LYS A 190 13.02 5.82 13.91
CA LYS A 190 13.09 5.12 15.21
C LYS A 190 12.87 6.02 16.41
N ILE A 191 12.38 7.24 16.16
CA ILE A 191 12.05 8.21 17.19
C ILE A 191 10.57 8.04 17.50
N TRP A 192 10.26 7.88 18.78
CA TRP A 192 8.90 7.70 19.28
C TRP A 192 8.35 9.06 19.69
N GLU A 193 7.37 9.55 18.94
CA GLU A 193 6.83 10.91 19.08
C GLU A 193 5.39 10.87 19.58
N VAL A 194 4.90 12.01 20.11
CA VAL A 194 3.51 12.11 20.55
C VAL A 194 2.61 12.10 19.31
N PRO A 195 1.60 11.21 19.23
CA PRO A 195 0.69 11.17 18.10
C PRO A 195 -0.14 12.46 18.02
N VAL A 196 -0.33 12.94 16.79
CA VAL A 196 -1.10 14.14 16.49
C VAL A 196 -2.46 13.70 15.98
N TYR A 197 -3.49 13.83 16.81
CA TYR A 197 -4.87 13.45 16.45
C TYR A 197 -5.67 14.61 15.87
N THR A 198 -5.42 15.82 16.35
CA THR A 198 -6.14 17.04 15.98
C THR A 198 -5.20 18.23 15.95
N ARG A 199 -5.07 18.85 14.78
CA ARG A 199 -4.59 20.21 14.51
C ARG A 199 -4.87 20.51 13.05
#